data_AF-A0A327R4R8-F1
#
_entry.id   AF-A0A327R4R8-F1
#
_cell.length_a   1.000
_cell.length_b   1.000
_cell.length_c   1.000
_cell.angle_alpha   90.00
_cell.angle_beta   90.00
_cell.angle_gamma   90.00
#
_symmetry.space_group_name_H-M   'P 1'
#
loop_
_entity.id
_entity.type
_entity.pdbx_description
1 polymer ?
#
loop_
_entity_poly.entity_id
_entity_poly.type
_entity_poly.pdbx_seq_one_letter_code
_entity_poly.pdbx_strand_id
1 'polypeptide(L)'
;MSHAIFCYKSLVGKPIKEEALLLIKLHLETLGHCEKNVPMQHRIVRALETINPSLETIQLNHEAIAVQQSITLEEAEYLYDHIDLNTPPHETPVSLSILHHMVSIRVGNWPKGAASDKLIIDLGRYIKAIREVAGYFVYDPQLDTVFDPAENNFQRLKLYMAEEDPLTRLIDAPKDKKPWYKFW
;
A
#
# COMPACT_ATOMS: atom_id res chain seq x y z
N MET A 1 6.32 7.44 -9.46
CA MET A 1 4.86 7.19 -9.39
C MET A 1 4.58 6.54 -8.05
N SER A 2 3.59 7.03 -7.30
CA SER A 2 3.19 6.40 -6.05
C SER A 2 2.37 5.15 -6.34
N HIS A 3 2.64 4.08 -5.61
CA HIS A 3 1.90 2.82 -5.69
C HIS A 3 1.02 2.66 -4.46
N ALA A 4 -0.18 2.12 -4.61
CA ALA A 4 -1.14 1.98 -3.53
C ALA A 4 -1.77 0.59 -3.59
N ILE A 5 -1.63 -0.20 -2.54
CA ILE A 5 -2.23 -1.53 -2.40
C ILE A 5 -3.28 -1.44 -1.30
N PHE A 6 -4.44 -2.06 -1.50
CA PHE A 6 -5.54 -2.03 -0.53
C PHE A 6 -5.79 -3.44 0.00
N CYS A 7 -5.72 -3.61 1.32
CA CYS A 7 -6.16 -4.82 1.99
C CYS A 7 -7.55 -4.56 2.57
N TYR A 8 -8.57 -5.33 2.19
CA TYR A 8 -9.97 -5.07 2.57
C TYR A 8 -10.66 -6.32 3.12
N LYS A 9 -11.66 -6.11 3.99
CA LYS A 9 -12.52 -7.18 4.49
C LYS A 9 -13.61 -7.50 3.46
N SER A 10 -13.60 -8.73 2.93
CA SER A 10 -14.72 -9.21 2.10
C SER A 10 -15.90 -9.63 2.97
N LEU A 11 -17.11 -9.22 2.57
CA LEU A 11 -18.40 -9.61 3.10
C LEU A 11 -18.77 -11.05 2.72
N VAL A 12 -18.28 -11.54 1.58
CA VAL A 12 -18.57 -12.88 1.05
C VAL A 12 -17.42 -13.88 1.25
N GLY A 13 -16.34 -13.44 1.89
CA GLY A 13 -15.21 -14.31 2.24
C GLY A 13 -14.33 -14.73 1.06
N LYS A 14 -14.34 -13.99 -0.05
CA LYS A 14 -13.50 -14.25 -1.23
C LYS A 14 -13.05 -12.94 -1.89
N PRO A 15 -11.92 -12.92 -2.61
CA PRO A 15 -11.44 -11.71 -3.26
C PRO A 15 -12.37 -11.32 -4.43
N ILE A 16 -13.16 -10.26 -4.26
CA ILE A 16 -14.01 -9.64 -5.28
C ILE A 16 -13.57 -8.21 -5.56
N LYS A 17 -13.32 -7.90 -6.83
CA LYS A 17 -12.86 -6.58 -7.29
C LYS A 17 -13.91 -5.49 -7.06
N GLU A 18 -15.16 -5.76 -7.42
CA GLU A 18 -16.27 -4.82 -7.31
C GLU A 18 -16.47 -4.38 -5.85
N GLU A 19 -16.30 -5.32 -4.92
CA GLU A 19 -16.34 -5.05 -3.49
C GLU A 19 -15.18 -4.17 -3.02
N ALA A 20 -13.95 -4.47 -3.46
CA ALA A 20 -12.79 -3.64 -3.13
C ALA A 20 -12.99 -2.20 -3.63
N LEU A 21 -13.43 -2.03 -4.87
CA LEU A 21 -13.71 -0.74 -5.47
C LEU A 21 -14.81 0.03 -4.72
N LEU A 22 -15.87 -0.67 -4.32
CA LEU A 22 -16.94 -0.07 -3.52
C LEU A 22 -16.41 0.43 -2.17
N LEU A 23 -15.60 -0.36 -1.47
CA LEU A 23 -15.02 0.03 -0.18
C LEU A 23 -14.05 1.21 -0.30
N ILE A 24 -13.21 1.21 -1.34
CA ILE A 24 -12.31 2.33 -1.61
C ILE A 24 -13.10 3.60 -1.91
N LYS A 25 -14.13 3.50 -2.75
CA LYS A 25 -15.02 4.63 -3.06
C LYS A 25 -15.73 5.13 -1.82
N LEU A 26 -16.33 4.23 -1.04
CA LEU A 26 -17.03 4.56 0.20
C LEU A 26 -16.08 5.26 1.19
N HIS A 27 -14.85 4.77 1.34
CA HIS A 27 -13.86 5.40 2.20
C HIS A 27 -13.53 6.83 1.76
N LEU A 28 -13.40 7.07 0.45
CA LEU A 28 -13.15 8.40 -0.10
C LEU A 28 -14.35 9.35 0.05
N GLU A 29 -15.58 8.83 0.00
CA GLU A 29 -16.81 9.63 -0.02
C GLU A 29 -17.43 9.85 1.37
N THR A 30 -17.26 8.90 2.30
CA THR A 30 -18.00 8.86 3.58
C THR A 30 -17.10 8.63 4.78
N LEU A 31 -15.95 9.32 4.84
CA LEU A 31 -15.09 9.37 6.03
C LEU A 31 -15.93 9.25 7.32
N GLY A 32 -15.68 8.21 8.12
CA GLY A 32 -16.37 7.96 9.39
C GLY A 32 -17.54 6.97 9.38
N HIS A 33 -18.30 6.76 8.30
CA HIS A 33 -19.51 5.89 8.33
C HIS A 33 -19.22 4.38 8.18
N CYS A 34 -18.34 3.84 9.03
CA CYS A 34 -18.13 2.40 9.13
C CYS A 34 -18.23 1.91 10.58
N GLU A 35 -18.56 0.64 10.76
CA GLU A 35 -18.53 0.01 12.08
C GLU A 35 -17.09 0.07 12.62
N LYS A 36 -16.92 0.71 13.78
CA LYS A 36 -15.60 0.86 14.41
C LYS A 36 -15.08 -0.50 14.88
N ASN A 37 -13.83 -0.80 14.58
CA ASN A 37 -13.14 -2.00 15.02
C ASN A 37 -11.72 -1.68 15.50
N VAL A 38 -11.65 -0.81 16.51
CA VAL A 38 -10.43 -0.40 17.19
C VAL A 38 -9.57 -1.60 17.65
N PRO A 39 -10.13 -2.68 18.24
CA PRO A 39 -9.33 -3.84 18.61
C PRO A 39 -8.62 -4.49 17.43
N MET A 40 -9.27 -4.54 16.25
CA MET A 40 -8.64 -5.10 15.04
C MET A 40 -7.51 -4.20 14.54
N GLN A 41 -7.70 -2.88 14.50
CA GLN A 41 -6.64 -1.94 14.08
C GLN A 41 -5.38 -2.16 14.91
N HIS A 42 -5.49 -2.20 16.25
CA HIS A 42 -4.33 -2.45 17.11
C HIS A 42 -3.71 -3.84 16.96
N ARG A 43 -4.51 -4.88 16.65
CA ARG A 43 -3.96 -6.21 16.35
C ARG A 43 -3.15 -6.21 15.07
N ILE A 44 -3.62 -5.49 14.04
CA ILE A 44 -2.87 -5.31 12.79
C ILE A 44 -1.57 -4.54 13.05
N VAL A 45 -1.63 -3.41 13.76
CA VAL A 45 -0.45 -2.60 14.13
C VAL A 45 0.61 -3.47 14.81
N ARG A 46 0.23 -4.20 15.88
CA ARG A 46 1.18 -5.05 16.61
C ARG A 46 1.83 -6.12 15.73
N ALA A 47 1.07 -6.71 14.80
CA ALA A 47 1.61 -7.69 13.87
C ALA A 47 2.60 -7.06 12.89
N LEU A 48 2.33 -5.85 12.42
CA LEU A 48 3.23 -5.09 11.56
C LEU A 48 4.51 -4.66 12.30
N GLU A 49 4.38 -4.17 13.53
CA GLU A 49 5.52 -3.82 14.41
C GLU A 49 6.39 -5.04 14.74
N THR A 50 5.79 -6.24 14.85
CA THR A 50 6.55 -7.49 15.02
C THR A 50 7.40 -7.81 13.79
N ILE A 51 6.92 -7.48 12.58
CA ILE A 51 7.66 -7.69 11.34
C ILE A 51 8.75 -6.63 11.16
N ASN A 52 8.38 -5.37 11.37
CA ASN A 52 9.29 -4.25 11.29
C ASN A 52 9.16 -3.34 12.52
N PRO A 53 10.00 -3.55 13.56
CA PRO A 53 10.00 -2.73 14.76
C PRO A 53 10.40 -1.27 14.53
N SER A 54 10.91 -0.92 13.35
CA SER A 54 11.26 0.46 13.00
C SER A 54 10.07 1.29 12.50
N LEU A 55 8.89 0.68 12.31
CA LEU A 55 7.68 1.41 11.91
C LEU A 55 7.28 2.44 12.98
N GLU A 56 7.11 3.67 12.54
CA GLU A 56 6.72 4.80 13.38
C GLU A 56 5.22 5.03 13.27
N THR A 57 4.53 4.99 14.42
CA THR A 57 3.12 5.38 14.49
C THR A 57 3.00 6.90 14.45
N ILE A 58 2.20 7.41 13.52
CA ILE A 58 1.88 8.84 13.44
C ILE A 58 0.64 9.11 14.29
N GLN A 59 0.78 9.99 15.28
CA GLN A 59 -0.35 10.51 16.02
C GLN A 59 -0.91 11.74 15.28
N LEU A 60 -2.18 11.65 14.88
CA LEU A 60 -2.90 12.79 14.31
C LEU A 60 -3.27 13.76 15.42
N ASN A 61 -3.04 15.06 15.19
CA ASN A 61 -3.50 16.11 16.10
C ASN A 61 -4.92 16.52 15.70
N HIS A 62 -5.93 15.88 16.30
CA HIS A 62 -7.34 16.13 15.99
C HIS A 62 -7.78 17.56 16.27
N GLU A 63 -7.21 18.22 17.29
CA GLU A 63 -7.50 19.64 17.56
C GLU A 63 -7.04 20.54 16.40
N ALA A 64 -5.82 20.31 15.91
CA ALA A 64 -5.28 21.05 14.77
C ALA A 64 -6.10 20.79 13.50
N ILE A 65 -6.52 19.54 13.27
CA ILE A 65 -7.39 19.16 12.14
C ILE A 65 -8.76 19.85 12.25
N ALA A 66 -9.36 19.84 13.45
CA ALA A 66 -10.65 20.48 13.70
C ALA A 66 -10.61 21.98 13.39
N VAL A 67 -9.57 22.67 13.87
CA VAL A 67 -9.33 24.10 13.57
C VAL A 67 -9.12 24.32 12.06
N GLN A 68 -8.26 23.51 11.43
CA GLN A 68 -7.93 23.67 10.01
C GLN A 68 -9.14 23.45 9.09
N GLN A 69 -10.00 22.49 9.42
CA GLN A 69 -11.16 22.11 8.60
C GLN A 69 -12.46 22.80 9.01
N SER A 70 -12.43 23.63 10.07
CA SER A 70 -13.62 24.29 10.63
C SER A 70 -14.72 23.28 11.02
N ILE A 71 -14.32 22.15 11.60
CA ILE A 71 -15.19 21.11 12.15
C ILE A 71 -15.01 21.03 13.66
N THR A 72 -15.91 20.33 14.33
CA THR A 72 -15.77 20.05 15.77
C THR A 72 -14.64 19.05 16.02
N LEU A 73 -14.11 19.06 17.25
CA LEU A 73 -13.13 18.05 17.68
C LEU A 73 -13.69 16.63 17.57
N GLU A 74 -14.95 16.43 17.96
CA GLU A 74 -15.64 15.14 17.87
C GLU A 74 -15.75 14.66 16.42
N GLU A 75 -16.07 15.55 15.47
CA GLU A 75 -16.05 15.22 14.04
C GLU A 75 -14.64 14.87 13.56
N ALA A 76 -13.60 15.61 13.98
CA ALA A 76 -12.23 15.28 13.61
C ALA A 76 -11.80 13.90 14.15
N GLU A 77 -12.10 13.60 15.42
CA GLU A 77 -11.85 12.29 16.02
C GLU A 77 -12.60 11.17 15.30
N TYR A 78 -13.83 11.44 14.83
CA TYR A 78 -14.63 10.47 14.10
C TYR A 78 -14.14 10.23 12.67
N LEU A 79 -13.84 11.29 11.92
CA LEU A 79 -13.42 11.23 10.52
C LEU A 79 -12.00 10.67 10.37
N TYR A 80 -11.12 10.97 11.33
CA TYR A 80 -9.71 10.60 11.31
C TYR A 80 -9.39 9.49 12.33
N ASP A 81 -10.34 8.57 12.52
CA ASP A 81 -10.21 7.38 13.38
C ASP A 81 -9.46 6.23 12.68
N HIS A 82 -8.19 6.46 12.36
CA HIS A 82 -7.29 5.48 11.77
C HIS A 82 -5.88 5.60 12.37
N ILE A 83 -5.10 4.54 12.21
CA ILE A 83 -3.70 4.52 12.64
C ILE A 83 -2.82 4.56 11.41
N ASP A 84 -1.97 5.59 11.33
CA ASP A 84 -0.95 5.71 10.29
C ASP A 84 0.39 5.17 10.81
N LEU A 85 1.04 4.33 10.00
CA LEU A 85 2.39 3.83 10.22
C LEU A 85 3.29 4.25 9.06
N ASN A 86 4.49 4.72 9.35
CA ASN A 86 5.50 5.02 8.35
C ASN A 86 6.79 4.25 8.62
N THR A 87 7.45 3.82 7.56
CA THR A 87 8.88 3.48 7.64
C THR A 87 9.70 4.74 7.95
N PRO A 88 10.81 4.61 8.70
CA PRO A 88 11.63 5.75 9.05
C PRO A 88 12.33 6.34 7.82
N PRO A 89 12.83 7.60 7.88
CA PRO A 89 13.34 8.32 6.72
C PRO A 89 14.52 7.69 5.97
N HIS A 90 15.22 6.74 6.60
CA HIS A 90 16.39 6.05 6.04
C HIS A 90 16.04 4.72 5.35
N GLU A 91 14.77 4.31 5.38
CA GLU A 91 14.27 3.12 4.70
C GLU A 91 13.44 3.48 3.45
N THR A 92 12.98 2.48 2.71
CA THR A 92 12.09 2.71 1.56
C THR A 92 10.76 3.25 2.08
N PRO A 93 10.27 4.40 1.56
CA PRO A 93 9.10 5.07 2.12
C PRO A 93 7.82 4.26 1.85
N VAL A 94 7.42 3.48 2.86
CA VAL A 94 6.14 2.79 2.92
C VAL A 94 5.29 3.45 4.01
N SER A 95 4.09 3.85 3.64
CA SER A 95 3.08 4.40 4.53
C SER A 95 1.88 3.47 4.58
N LEU A 96 1.44 3.08 5.76
CA LEU A 96 0.27 2.24 5.97
C LEU A 96 -0.79 3.04 6.72
N SER A 97 -2.01 3.10 6.20
CA SER A 97 -3.15 3.70 6.90
C SER A 97 -4.15 2.60 7.24
N ILE A 98 -4.31 2.33 8.54
CA ILE A 98 -5.08 1.19 9.09
C ILE A 98 -6.43 1.70 9.56
N LEU A 99 -7.46 1.44 8.75
CA LEU A 99 -8.85 1.79 9.02
C LEU A 99 -9.60 0.57 9.59
N HIS A 100 -10.83 0.79 10.03
CA HIS A 100 -11.67 -0.25 10.65
C HIS A 100 -11.99 -1.44 9.73
N HIS A 101 -12.04 -1.22 8.42
CA HIS A 101 -12.46 -2.21 7.41
C HIS A 101 -11.44 -2.41 6.28
N MET A 102 -10.35 -1.64 6.29
CA MET A 102 -9.38 -1.61 5.21
C MET A 102 -8.01 -1.16 5.73
N VAL A 103 -6.93 -1.64 5.11
CA VAL A 103 -5.59 -1.09 5.24
C VAL A 103 -5.15 -0.61 3.86
N SER A 104 -4.73 0.64 3.75
CA SER A 104 -4.06 1.13 2.55
C SER A 104 -2.56 1.12 2.76
N ILE A 105 -1.80 0.62 1.80
CA ILE A 105 -0.34 0.58 1.81
C ILE A 105 0.13 1.41 0.62
N ARG A 106 0.87 2.48 0.89
CA ARG A 106 1.38 3.41 -0.11
C ARG A 106 2.90 3.34 -0.15
N VAL A 107 3.45 3.19 -1.35
CA VAL A 107 4.89 3.29 -1.60
C VAL A 107 5.13 4.58 -2.36
N GLY A 108 5.82 5.53 -1.72
CA GLY A 108 6.01 6.88 -2.26
C GLY A 108 6.92 6.90 -3.49
N ASN A 109 8.06 6.20 -3.40
CA ASN A 109 9.00 6.03 -4.50
C ASN A 109 9.44 4.57 -4.57
N TRP A 110 9.14 3.90 -5.67
CA TRP A 110 9.54 2.51 -5.88
C TRP A 110 11.06 2.46 -6.06
N PRO A 111 11.81 1.80 -5.17
CA PRO A 111 13.26 1.73 -5.28
C PRO A 111 13.67 0.78 -6.42
N LYS A 112 14.92 0.90 -6.89
CA LYS A 112 15.46 0.06 -7.97
C LYS A 112 16.41 -1.02 -7.43
N GLY A 113 16.62 -2.07 -8.22
CA GLY A 113 17.59 -3.14 -7.91
C GLY A 113 17.30 -3.85 -6.59
N ALA A 114 18.34 -4.14 -5.81
CA ALA A 114 18.23 -4.91 -4.56
C ALA A 114 17.28 -4.29 -3.51
N ALA A 115 17.11 -2.96 -3.52
CA ALA A 115 16.17 -2.29 -2.64
C ALA A 115 14.70 -2.56 -3.05
N SER A 116 14.43 -2.77 -4.35
CA SER A 116 13.13 -3.24 -4.83
C SER A 116 12.82 -4.65 -4.33
N ASP A 117 13.79 -5.56 -4.39
CA ASP A 117 13.60 -6.93 -3.91
C ASP A 117 13.27 -6.95 -2.42
N LYS A 118 13.98 -6.15 -1.62
CA LYS A 118 13.71 -5.99 -0.19
C LYS A 118 12.29 -5.44 0.03
N LEU A 119 11.91 -4.37 -0.67
CA LEU A 119 10.56 -3.80 -0.56
C LEU A 119 9.48 -4.84 -0.87
N ILE A 120 9.63 -5.62 -1.95
CA ILE A 120 8.65 -6.64 -2.33
C ILE A 120 8.51 -7.71 -1.25
N ILE A 121 9.62 -8.13 -0.64
CA ILE A 121 9.62 -9.08 0.47
C ILE A 121 8.89 -8.49 1.68
N ASP A 122 9.19 -7.24 2.03
CA ASP A 122 8.58 -6.57 3.19
C ASP A 122 7.08 -6.33 2.97
N LEU A 123 6.67 -5.86 1.79
CA LEU A 123 5.26 -5.74 1.40
C LEU A 123 4.54 -7.09 1.48
N GLY A 124 5.15 -8.16 0.96
CA GLY A 124 4.58 -9.51 1.05
C GLY A 124 4.37 -9.95 2.49
N ARG A 125 5.33 -9.66 3.39
CA ARG A 125 5.20 -9.96 4.83
C ARG A 125 4.08 -9.15 5.48
N TYR A 126 3.99 -7.86 5.21
CA TYR A 126 2.94 -7.00 5.76
C TYR A 126 1.55 -7.48 5.32
N ILE A 127 1.38 -7.69 4.02
CA ILE A 127 0.12 -8.16 3.44
C ILE A 127 -0.28 -9.52 4.02
N LYS A 128 0.68 -10.44 4.16
CA LYS A 128 0.43 -11.76 4.75
C LYS A 128 -0.02 -11.65 6.20
N ALA A 129 0.65 -10.84 7.03
CA ALA A 129 0.25 -10.63 8.41
C ALA A 129 -1.14 -10.00 8.52
N ILE A 130 -1.47 -9.03 7.66
CA ILE A 130 -2.81 -8.44 7.60
C ILE A 130 -3.87 -9.51 7.26
N ARG A 131 -3.59 -10.40 6.31
CA ARG A 131 -4.47 -11.54 5.99
C ARG A 131 -4.63 -12.49 7.19
N GLU A 132 -3.55 -12.85 7.87
CA GLU A 132 -3.59 -13.77 9.01
C GLU A 132 -4.35 -13.19 10.22
N VAL A 133 -4.18 -11.89 10.49
CA VAL A 133 -4.78 -11.24 11.66
C VAL A 133 -6.25 -10.88 11.42
N ALA A 134 -6.55 -10.31 10.25
CA ALA A 134 -7.82 -9.66 9.98
C ALA A 134 -8.67 -10.37 8.91
N GLY A 135 -8.09 -11.34 8.19
CA GLY A 135 -8.76 -12.03 7.10
C GLY A 135 -8.93 -11.17 5.85
N TYR A 136 -8.14 -10.11 5.68
CA TYR A 136 -8.32 -9.18 4.55
C TYR A 136 -7.74 -9.72 3.25
N PHE A 137 -8.46 -9.50 2.15
CA PHE A 137 -8.00 -9.77 0.79
C PHE A 137 -7.30 -8.55 0.22
N VAL A 138 -6.55 -8.71 -0.86
CA VAL A 138 -5.82 -7.60 -1.49
C VAL A 138 -6.48 -7.21 -2.78
N TYR A 139 -6.55 -5.90 -3.01
CA TYR A 139 -6.75 -5.29 -4.30
C TYR A 139 -5.53 -4.44 -4.66
N ASP A 140 -5.02 -4.68 -5.85
CA ASP A 140 -3.93 -3.94 -6.48
C ASP A 140 -4.52 -3.16 -7.68
N PRO A 141 -4.73 -1.84 -7.55
CA PRO A 141 -5.26 -0.98 -8.61
C PRO A 141 -4.33 -0.85 -9.83
N GLN A 142 -3.02 -0.94 -9.65
CA GLN A 142 -2.06 -0.77 -10.75
C GLN A 142 -2.08 -2.00 -11.66
N LEU A 143 -2.25 -3.18 -11.08
CA LEU A 143 -2.41 -4.43 -11.83
C LEU A 143 -3.88 -4.76 -12.14
N ASP A 144 -4.82 -3.99 -11.58
CA ASP A 144 -6.25 -4.21 -11.68
C ASP A 144 -6.69 -5.62 -11.22
N THR A 145 -6.09 -6.11 -10.13
CA THR A 145 -6.33 -7.48 -9.64
C THR A 145 -6.69 -7.56 -8.17
N VAL A 146 -7.51 -8.56 -7.83
CA VAL A 146 -7.74 -9.01 -6.45
C VAL A 146 -7.13 -10.39 -6.22
N PHE A 147 -6.71 -10.68 -4.99
CA PHE A 147 -6.18 -11.99 -4.62
C PHE A 147 -6.22 -12.25 -3.11
N ASP A 148 -6.11 -13.52 -2.73
CA ASP A 148 -5.85 -13.96 -1.37
C ASP A 148 -4.34 -14.07 -1.10
N PRO A 149 -3.78 -13.30 -0.14
CA PRO A 149 -2.39 -13.43 0.28
C PRO A 149 -1.99 -14.81 0.83
N ALA A 150 -2.94 -15.61 1.31
CA ALA A 150 -2.67 -16.94 1.83
C ALA A 150 -2.34 -17.95 0.71
N GLU A 151 -2.90 -17.75 -0.47
CA GLU A 151 -2.73 -18.65 -1.62
C GLU A 151 -1.67 -18.15 -2.62
N ASN A 152 -1.33 -16.85 -2.56
CA ASN A 152 -0.44 -16.20 -3.51
C ASN A 152 0.92 -15.90 -2.89
N ASN A 153 2.00 -16.45 -3.45
CA ASN A 153 3.38 -16.20 -3.03
C ASN A 153 3.91 -14.79 -3.41
N PHE A 154 3.04 -13.80 -3.55
CA PHE A 154 3.37 -12.42 -3.90
C PHE A 154 4.18 -12.27 -5.21
N GLN A 155 4.17 -13.29 -6.07
CA GLN A 155 4.91 -13.25 -7.34
C GLN A 155 4.45 -12.10 -8.24
N ARG A 156 3.19 -11.67 -8.08
CA ARG A 156 2.63 -10.52 -8.78
C ARG A 156 3.31 -9.20 -8.44
N LEU A 157 3.81 -9.02 -7.21
CA LEU A 157 4.55 -7.81 -6.86
C LEU A 157 5.86 -7.67 -7.67
N LYS A 158 6.35 -8.75 -8.29
CA LYS A 158 7.48 -8.69 -9.21
C LYS A 158 7.14 -8.03 -10.55
N LEU A 159 5.85 -7.90 -10.89
CA LEU A 159 5.44 -7.20 -12.12
C LEU A 159 5.83 -5.71 -12.07
N TYR A 160 5.92 -5.13 -10.87
CA TYR A 160 6.47 -3.78 -10.66
C TYR A 160 7.95 -3.64 -11.05
N MET A 161 8.71 -4.75 -11.09
CA MET A 161 10.08 -4.74 -11.59
C MET A 161 10.15 -4.83 -13.13
N ALA A 162 9.10 -5.34 -13.78
CA ALA A 162 9.08 -5.55 -15.23
C ALA A 162 8.72 -4.27 -16.00
N GLU A 163 8.04 -3.31 -15.36
CA GLU A 163 7.71 -1.99 -15.91
C GLU A 163 8.88 -0.99 -15.91
N GLU A 164 10.11 -1.46 -15.69
CA GLU A 164 11.32 -0.68 -15.95
C GLU A 164 11.45 -0.35 -17.46
N ASP A 165 10.85 0.78 -17.80
CA ASP A 165 11.16 1.75 -18.86
C ASP A 165 11.84 1.20 -20.14
N PRO A 166 11.08 1.05 -21.24
CA PRO A 166 11.64 0.74 -22.56
C PRO A 166 12.75 1.71 -23.00
N LEU A 167 12.77 2.95 -22.49
CA LEU A 167 13.78 3.95 -22.83
C LEU A 167 15.13 3.65 -22.18
N THR A 168 15.18 3.02 -20.99
CA THR A 168 16.48 2.67 -20.39
C THR A 168 17.15 1.53 -21.18
N ARG A 169 16.36 0.60 -21.72
CA ARG A 169 16.86 -0.46 -22.64
C ARG A 169 17.38 0.09 -23.97
N LEU A 170 16.90 1.26 -24.42
CA LEU A 170 17.39 1.94 -25.62
C LEU A 170 18.72 2.69 -25.39
N ILE A 171 19.01 3.08 -24.15
CA ILE A 171 20.27 3.78 -23.79
C ILE A 171 21.42 2.77 -23.63
N ASP A 172 21.13 1.56 -23.12
CA ASP A 172 22.11 0.47 -22.95
C ASP A 172 22.16 -0.51 -24.13
N ALA A 173 21.35 -0.30 -25.18
CA ALA A 173 21.52 -1.03 -26.41
C ALA A 173 22.93 -0.73 -26.97
N PRO A 174 23.78 -1.73 -27.26
CA PRO A 174 25.05 -1.48 -27.89
C PRO A 174 24.77 -0.73 -29.19
N LYS A 175 25.26 0.51 -29.29
CA LYS A 175 25.26 1.25 -30.56
C LYS A 175 26.05 0.41 -31.53
N ASP A 176 25.37 -0.36 -32.36
CA ASP A 176 25.96 -0.98 -33.55
C ASP A 176 26.61 0.16 -34.32
N LYS A 177 27.93 0.29 -34.17
CA LYS A 177 28.75 1.21 -34.94
C LYS A 177 28.66 0.69 -36.36
N LYS A 178 27.68 1.17 -37.13
CA LYS A 178 27.66 0.95 -38.57
C LYS A 178 29.03 1.41 -39.07
N PRO A 179 29.80 0.52 -39.72
CA PRO A 179 31.10 0.90 -40.21
C PRO A 179 30.94 2.08 -41.17
N TRP A 180 31.73 3.13 -40.93
CA TRP A 180 31.73 4.38 -41.69
C TRP A 180 31.97 4.20 -43.20
N TYR A 181 32.42 3.01 -43.62
CA TYR A 181 32.67 2.68 -45.03
C TYR A 181 31.44 2.17 -45.80
N LYS A 182 30.26 1.96 -45.18
CA LYS A 182 29.04 1.50 -45.88
C LYS A 182 28.17 2.62 -46.50
N PHE A 183 28.73 3.81 -46.73
CA PHE A 183 28.04 4.94 -47.37
C PHE A 183 28.53 5.23 -48.79
N TRP A 184 29.05 4.22 -49.49
CA TRP A 184 29.44 4.27 -50.89
C TRP A 184 28.95 3.03 -51.62
#